data_AF-A0A6B1ES38-F1
#
_entry.id   AF-A0A6B1ES38-F1
#
_cell.length_a   1.000
_cell.length_b   1.000
_cell.length_c   1.000
_cell.angle_alpha   90.00
_cell.angle_beta   90.00
_cell.angle_gamma   90.00
#
_symmetry.space_group_name_H-M   'P 1'
#
loop_
_entity.id
_entity.type
_entity.pdbx_description
1 polymer ?
#
loop_
_entity_poly.entity_id
_entity_poly.type
_entity_poly.pdbx_seq_one_letter_code
_entity_poly.pdbx_strand_id
1 'polypeptide(L)' 'MKSQIHFQCPSVLLAEYQSHGLEFHEPLADTDDGLRAFELKDHDGYVLCFGKPL' A
#
# COMPACT_ATOMS: atom_id res chain seq x y z
N MET A 1 3.37 6.12 13.92
CA MET A 1 3.31 4.64 14.05
C MET A 1 2.93 4.08 12.68
N LYS A 2 3.64 3.06 12.19
CA LYS A 2 3.35 2.39 10.90
C LYS A 2 2.76 1.01 11.19
N SER A 3 1.65 0.65 10.55
CA SER A 3 1.01 -0.66 10.66
C SER A 3 1.20 -1.42 9.34
N GLN A 4 1.68 -2.67 9.41
CA GLN A 4 1.95 -3.52 8.24
C GLN A 4 0.84 -4.56 8.07
N ILE A 5 0.26 -4.65 6.87
CA ILE A 5 -0.78 -5.63 6.52
C ILE A 5 -0.22 -6.56 5.43
N HIS A 6 -0.09 -7.85 5.74
CA HIS A 6 0.40 -8.86 4.80
C HIS A 6 -0.72 -9.34 3.86
N PHE A 7 -0.49 -9.27 2.55
CA PHE A 7 -1.44 -9.70 1.52
C PHE A 7 -0.73 -10.46 0.39
N GLN A 8 -1.36 -11.54 -0.12
CA GLN A 8 -0.73 -12.39 -1.15
C GLN A 8 -0.60 -11.70 -2.52
N CYS A 9 -1.49 -10.75 -2.84
CA CYS A 9 -1.47 -10.05 -4.11
C CYS A 9 -1.77 -8.54 -3.94
N PRO A 10 -0.76 -7.71 -3.59
CA PRO A 10 -0.95 -6.29 -3.37
C PRO A 10 -1.44 -5.53 -4.62
N SER A 11 -1.20 -6.07 -5.82
CA SER A 11 -1.69 -5.47 -7.08
C SER A 11 -3.21 -5.55 -7.25
N VAL A 12 -3.87 -6.60 -6.74
CA VAL A 12 -5.35 -6.69 -6.78
C VAL A 12 -5.96 -5.63 -5.88
N LEU A 13 -5.41 -5.48 -4.67
CA LEU A 13 -5.88 -4.51 -3.70
C LEU A 13 -5.67 -3.07 -4.19
N LEU A 14 -4.53 -2.81 -4.85
CA LEU A 14 -4.26 -1.54 -5.52
C LEU A 14 -5.34 -1.21 -6.57
N ALA A 15 -5.67 -2.19 -7.44
CA ALA A 15 -6.65 -1.99 -8.50
C ALA A 15 -8.06 -1.70 -7.97
N GLU A 16 -8.47 -2.37 -6.88
CA GLU A 16 -9.74 -2.05 -6.21
C GLU A 16 -9.72 -0.63 -5.66
N TYR A 17 -8.68 -0.25 -4.91
CA TYR A 17 -8.59 1.09 -4.34
C TYR A 17 -8.52 2.20 -5.41
N GLN A 18 -7.85 1.95 -6.53
CA GLN A 18 -7.87 2.86 -7.69
C GLN A 18 -9.27 2.99 -8.28
N SER A 19 -10.02 1.89 -8.40
CA SER A 19 -11.40 1.92 -8.88
C SER A 19 -12.35 2.67 -7.95
N HIS A 20 -12.02 2.74 -6.65
CA HIS A 20 -12.74 3.52 -5.65
C HIS A 20 -12.31 5.01 -5.61
N GLY A 21 -11.34 5.41 -6.44
CA GLY A 21 -10.88 6.80 -6.52
C GLY A 21 -10.05 7.25 -5.31
N LEU A 22 -9.43 6.32 -4.59
CA LEU A 22 -8.56 6.65 -3.47
C LEU A 22 -7.23 7.24 -3.96
N GLU A 23 -6.78 8.31 -3.30
CA GLU A 23 -5.44 8.86 -3.52
C GLU A 23 -4.39 8.04 -2.77
N PHE A 24 -3.33 7.68 -3.50
CA PHE A 24 -2.20 6.97 -2.94
C PHE A 24 -1.18 7.96 -2.41
N HIS A 25 -0.64 7.67 -1.22
CA HIS A 25 0.48 8.43 -0.69
C HIS A 25 1.75 8.10 -1.47
N GLU A 26 1.98 6.80 -1.70
CA GLU A 26 3.00 6.30 -2.62
C GLU A 26 2.40 5.17 -3.50
N PRO A 27 2.68 5.16 -4.81
CA PRO A 27 2.21 4.12 -5.70
C PRO A 27 2.91 2.77 -5.45
N LEU A 28 2.38 1.68 -6.02
CA LEU A 28 2.99 0.36 -5.92
C LEU A 28 4.39 0.34 -6.53
N ALA A 29 5.42 0.15 -5.69
CA ALA A 29 6.82 0.10 -6.10
C ALA A 29 7.60 -0.96 -5.32
N ASP A 30 8.77 -1.32 -5.83
CA ASP A 30 9.75 -2.10 -5.09
C ASP A 30 10.53 -1.13 -4.19
N THR A 31 10.58 -1.43 -2.90
CA THR A 31 11.13 -0.55 -1.84
C THR A 31 12.52 -1.02 -1.43
N ASP A 32 13.34 -0.12 -0.88
CA ASP A 32 14.67 -0.44 -0.36
C ASP A 32 14.65 -1.47 0.79
N ASP A 33 13.49 -1.64 1.44
CA ASP A 33 13.25 -2.66 2.47
C ASP A 33 13.00 -4.07 1.90
N GLY A 34 13.09 -4.25 0.58
CA GLY A 34 12.88 -5.55 -0.07
C GLY A 34 11.42 -5.96 -0.18
N LEU A 35 10.50 -4.99 -0.17
CA LEU A 35 9.06 -5.21 -0.31
C LEU A 35 8.56 -4.65 -1.64
N ARG A 36 7.56 -5.29 -2.24
CA ARG A 36 6.70 -4.68 -3.26
C ARG A 36 5.43 -4.17 -2.59
N ALA A 37 5.33 -2.85 -2.42
CA ALA A 37 4.34 -2.22 -1.56
C ALA A 37 3.79 -0.90 -2.13
N PHE A 38 2.60 -0.52 -1.68
CA PHE A 38 2.00 0.81 -1.89
C PHE A 38 1.56 1.40 -0.54
N GLU A 39 1.41 2.72 -0.48
CA GLU A 39 1.02 3.42 0.74
C GLU A 39 -0.28 4.21 0.57
N LEU A 40 -1.14 4.14 1.58
CA LEU A 40 -2.35 4.95 1.71
C LEU A 40 -2.26 5.83 2.95
N LYS A 41 -2.80 7.04 2.87
CA LYS A 41 -2.98 7.92 4.02
C LYS A 41 -4.45 7.94 4.41
N ASP A 42 -4.74 7.58 5.66
CA ASP A 42 -6.11 7.66 6.19
C ASP A 42 -6.46 9.11 6.60
N HIS A 43 -7.73 9.35 6.95
CA HIS A 43 -8.23 10.68 7.34
C HIS A 43 -7.62 11.21 8.65
N ASP A 44 -7.23 10.32 9.56
CA ASP A 44 -6.51 10.64 10.80
C ASP A 44 -5.01 10.88 10.55
N GLY A 45 -4.54 10.68 9.32
CA GLY A 45 -3.18 10.97 8.88
C GLY A 45 -2.17 9.84 9.10
N TYR A 46 -2.63 8.63 9.44
CA TYR A 46 -1.77 7.45 9.49
C TYR A 46 -1.44 6.96 8.07
N VAL A 47 -0.20 6.49 7.90
CA VAL A 47 0.26 5.86 6.67
C VAL A 47 0.17 4.35 6.83
N LEU A 48 -0.67 3.74 6.00
CA LEU A 48 -0.86 2.29 5.90
C LEU A 48 -0.04 1.77 4.74
N CYS A 49 0.87 0.84 5.02
CA CYS A 49 1.74 0.23 4.02
C CYS A 49 1.23 -1.18 3.71
N PHE A 50 0.88 -1.40 2.45
CA PHE A 50 0.37 -2.68 1.95
C PHE A 50 1.38 -3.27 0.98
N GLY A 51 1.96 -4.40 1.33
CA GLY A 51 2.99 -5.01 0.51
C GLY A 51 3.25 -6.46 0.80
N LYS A 52 4.08 -7.05 -0.05
CA LYS A 52 4.63 -8.40 0.12
C LYS A 52 6.15 -8.35 0.05
N PRO A 53 6.87 -9.29 0.67
CA PRO A 53 8.27 -9.52 0.36
C PRO A 53 8.48 -9.73 -1.14
N LEU A 54 9.61 -9.22 -1.66
CA LEU A 54 10.04 -9.51 -3.02
C LEU A 54 10.23 -11.01 -3.23
#